data_AF-A0A2G9UA40-F1
#
_entry.id   AF-A0A2G9UA40-F1
#
_cell.length_a   1.000
_cell.length_b   1.000
_cell.length_c   1.000
_cell.angle_alpha   90.00
_cell.angle_beta   90.00
_cell.angle_gamma   90.00
#
_symmetry.space_group_name_H-M   'P 1'
#
loop_
_entity.id
_entity.type
_entity.pdbx_description
1 polymer ?
#
loop_
_entity_poly.entity_id
_entity_poly.type
_entity_poly.pdbx_seq_one_letter_code
_entity_poly.pdbx_strand_id
1 'polypeptide(L)'
;MDHWLRRHGFASLQKLEERLADSEKPMEFVADVPGFNFEAVIDPEDKWGVEDKLSQINTLQQLENIASHGFITEFLEKKTVDLHAMWFDIFAGEMYMFSKPRKQFILIDEETVGQLETEIEKHLA
;
A
#
# COMPACT_ATOMS: atom_id res chain seq x y z
N MET A 1 -1.29 16.62 22.85
CA MET A 1 -1.02 16.60 21.39
C MET A 1 -0.97 15.17 20.85
N ASP A 2 -0.92 14.15 21.71
CA ASP A 2 -0.75 12.72 21.36
C ASP A 2 -2.00 11.97 20.88
N HIS A 3 -3.21 12.49 21.08
CA HIS A 3 -4.43 11.72 20.81
C HIS A 3 -4.66 11.45 19.31
N TRP A 4 -4.28 12.37 18.43
CA TRP A 4 -4.49 12.20 16.98
C TRP A 4 -3.50 11.18 16.40
N LEU A 5 -2.20 11.33 16.71
CA LEU A 5 -1.17 10.37 16.28
C LEU A 5 -1.42 8.97 16.81
N ARG A 6 -1.80 8.83 18.09
CA ARG A 6 -2.17 7.53 18.66
C ARG A 6 -3.46 6.95 18.08
N ARG A 7 -4.37 7.78 17.56
CA ARG A 7 -5.62 7.29 16.96
C ARG A 7 -5.42 6.87 15.51
N HIS A 8 -4.65 7.63 14.74
CA HIS A 8 -4.53 7.46 13.30
C HIS A 8 -3.24 6.76 12.86
N GLY A 9 -2.17 6.80 13.66
CA GLY A 9 -0.91 6.11 13.39
C GLY A 9 -0.78 4.74 14.04
N PHE A 10 -1.64 4.41 15.02
CA PHE A 10 -1.53 3.17 15.79
C PHE A 10 -1.72 1.91 14.92
N ALA A 11 -2.65 1.93 13.96
CA ALA A 11 -2.84 0.81 13.04
C ALA A 11 -1.58 0.51 12.21
N SER A 12 -0.92 1.55 11.66
CA SER A 12 0.34 1.37 10.93
C SER A 12 1.48 0.89 11.85
N LEU A 13 1.52 1.33 13.11
CA LEU A 13 2.51 0.87 14.08
C LEU A 13 2.31 -0.59 14.50
N GLN A 14 1.07 -1.02 14.75
CA GLN A 14 0.78 -2.44 15.03
C GLN A 14 1.19 -3.33 13.85
N LYS A 15 0.87 -2.89 12.63
CA LYS A 15 1.31 -3.57 11.40
C LYS A 15 2.84 -3.61 11.30
N LEU A 16 3.54 -2.53 11.66
CA LEU A 16 5.00 -2.56 11.71
C LEU A 16 5.53 -3.57 12.73
N GLU A 17 4.97 -3.62 13.94
CA GLU A 17 5.37 -4.59 14.97
C GLU A 17 5.17 -6.04 14.50
N GLU A 18 4.06 -6.33 13.84
CA GLU A 18 3.80 -7.64 13.21
C GLU A 18 4.84 -7.97 12.15
N ARG A 19 5.15 -7.01 11.27
CA ARG A 19 6.16 -7.17 10.22
C ARG A 19 7.57 -7.35 10.80
N LEU A 20 7.90 -6.70 11.91
CA LEU A 20 9.20 -6.86 12.57
C LEU A 20 9.32 -8.21 13.30
N ALA A 21 8.21 -8.79 13.73
CA ALA A 21 8.17 -10.13 14.33
C ALA A 21 8.26 -11.25 13.30
N ASP A 22 7.65 -11.07 12.12
CA ASP A 22 7.65 -12.02 11.01
C ASP A 22 7.76 -11.29 9.66
N SER A 23 8.91 -11.44 9.00
CA SER A 23 9.23 -10.71 7.77
C SER A 23 8.57 -11.27 6.51
N GLU A 24 8.21 -12.55 6.51
CA GLU A 24 7.66 -13.23 5.34
C GLU A 24 6.13 -13.22 5.32
N LYS A 25 5.50 -13.03 6.48
CA LYS A 25 4.04 -13.05 6.61
C LYS A 25 3.39 -11.90 5.83
N PRO A 26 2.48 -12.19 4.88
CA PRO A 26 1.68 -11.16 4.23
C PRO A 26 0.75 -10.45 5.21
N MET A 27 0.66 -9.14 5.03
CA MET A 27 -0.19 -8.25 5.80
C MET A 27 -1.50 -8.00 5.06
N GLU A 28 -2.64 -8.17 5.74
CA GLU A 28 -3.95 -7.89 5.13
C GLU A 28 -4.35 -6.42 5.30
N PHE A 29 -4.90 -5.86 4.22
CA PHE A 29 -5.52 -4.54 4.17
C PHE A 29 -6.94 -4.74 3.67
N VAL A 30 -7.91 -4.38 4.51
CA VAL A 30 -9.32 -4.70 4.31
C VAL A 30 -10.10 -3.41 4.45
N ALA A 31 -10.79 -2.99 3.38
CA ALA A 31 -11.73 -1.88 3.46
C ALA A 31 -13.16 -2.43 3.51
N ASP A 32 -14.09 -1.65 4.07
CA ASP A 32 -15.51 -1.98 4.13
C ASP A 32 -16.20 -2.00 2.75
N VAL A 33 -15.46 -1.72 1.67
CA VAL A 33 -15.96 -1.73 0.29
C VAL A 33 -15.78 -3.13 -0.33
N PRO A 34 -16.87 -3.76 -0.83
CA PRO A 34 -16.78 -5.06 -1.47
C PRO A 34 -15.75 -5.08 -2.61
N GLY A 35 -14.76 -5.96 -2.51
CA GLY A 35 -13.72 -6.12 -3.51
C GLY A 35 -12.49 -5.22 -3.35
N PHE A 36 -12.43 -4.36 -2.31
CA PHE A 36 -11.25 -3.56 -1.99
C PHE A 36 -10.46 -4.16 -0.82
N ASN A 37 -9.91 -5.36 -1.06
CA ASN A 37 -9.04 -6.06 -0.11
C ASN A 37 -7.77 -6.49 -0.83
N PHE A 38 -6.63 -6.37 -0.15
CA PHE A 38 -5.35 -6.80 -0.70
C PHE A 38 -4.38 -7.22 0.40
N GLU A 39 -3.37 -7.98 0.01
CA GLU A 39 -2.27 -8.38 0.88
C GLU A 39 -0.99 -7.70 0.44
N ALA A 40 -0.11 -7.38 1.39
CA ALA A 40 1.22 -6.86 1.11
C ALA A 40 2.31 -7.56 1.91
N VAL A 41 3.44 -7.83 1.27
CA VAL A 41 4.69 -8.22 1.91
C VAL A 41 5.62 -7.01 1.84
N ILE A 42 5.90 -6.41 3.00
CA ILE A 42 6.70 -5.19 3.08
C ILE A 42 8.18 -5.58 3.11
N ASP A 43 8.97 -5.09 2.16
CA ASP A 43 10.42 -5.24 2.15
C ASP A 43 10.92 -6.68 2.47
N PRO A 44 10.56 -7.69 1.67
CA PRO A 44 10.93 -9.10 1.97
C PRO A 44 12.45 -9.32 2.05
N GLU A 45 13.23 -8.49 1.36
CA GLU A 45 14.69 -8.56 1.32
C GLU A 45 15.36 -7.79 2.49
N ASP A 46 14.56 -7.18 3.35
CA ASP A 46 15.01 -6.39 4.51
C ASP A 46 16.00 -5.27 4.13
N LYS A 47 15.80 -4.66 2.96
CA LYS A 47 16.65 -3.61 2.39
C LYS A 47 16.50 -2.27 3.12
N TRP A 48 15.31 -1.97 3.64
CA TRP A 48 14.92 -0.64 4.09
C TRP A 48 15.01 -0.46 5.61
N GLY A 49 15.13 0.80 6.04
CA GLY A 49 15.05 1.17 7.45
C GLY A 49 13.66 0.94 8.05
N VAL A 50 13.57 0.96 9.38
CA VAL A 50 12.29 0.77 10.08
C VAL A 50 11.30 1.90 9.74
N GLU A 51 11.81 3.11 9.57
CA GLU A 51 11.04 4.30 9.20
C GLU A 51 10.47 4.19 7.78
N ASP A 52 11.25 3.65 6.84
CA ASP A 52 10.81 3.44 5.45
C ASP A 52 9.76 2.33 5.36
N LYS A 53 9.96 1.23 6.10
CA LYS A 53 8.96 0.16 6.24
C LYS A 53 7.65 0.71 6.80
N LEU A 54 7.72 1.54 7.85
CA LEU A 54 6.55 2.21 8.42
C LEU A 54 5.89 3.14 7.40
N SER A 55 6.66 3.89 6.63
CA SER A 55 6.14 4.76 5.57
C SER A 55 5.41 3.97 4.49
N GLN A 56 5.94 2.83 4.04
CA GLN A 56 5.29 1.95 3.07
C GLN A 56 3.97 1.39 3.62
N ILE A 57 3.98 0.90 4.86
CA ILE A 57 2.77 0.41 5.56
C ILE A 57 1.73 1.52 5.68
N ASN A 58 2.16 2.74 6.02
CA ASN A 58 1.26 3.88 6.15
C ASN A 58 0.60 4.22 4.81
N THR A 59 1.34 4.21 3.69
CA THR A 59 0.76 4.44 2.36
C THR A 59 -0.37 3.46 2.06
N LEU A 60 -0.19 2.17 2.36
CA LEU A 60 -1.23 1.15 2.14
C LEU A 60 -2.40 1.30 3.11
N GLN A 61 -2.15 1.66 4.37
CA GLN A 61 -3.21 1.97 5.34
C GLN A 61 -4.04 3.19 4.90
N GLN A 62 -3.40 4.20 4.30
CA GLN A 62 -4.10 5.36 3.76
C GLN A 62 -4.96 5.00 2.56
N LEU A 63 -4.56 4.01 1.77
CA LEU A 63 -5.37 3.48 0.67
C LEU A 63 -6.68 2.86 1.20
N GLU A 64 -6.60 2.05 2.26
CA GLU A 64 -7.74 1.48 2.99
C GLU A 64 -8.66 2.58 3.54
N ASN A 65 -8.06 3.58 4.21
CA ASN A 65 -8.78 4.71 4.78
C ASN A 65 -9.54 5.51 3.69
N ILE A 66 -8.89 5.82 2.56
CA ILE A 66 -9.52 6.52 1.43
C ILE A 66 -10.69 5.71 0.88
N ALA A 67 -10.50 4.40 0.65
CA ALA A 67 -11.54 3.53 0.10
C ALA A 67 -12.79 3.47 0.99
N SER A 68 -12.63 3.56 2.32
CA SER A 68 -13.75 3.57 3.28
C SER A 68 -14.63 4.83 3.23
N HIS A 69 -14.19 5.90 2.57
CA HIS A 69 -14.96 7.14 2.51
C HIS A 69 -16.08 7.06 1.48
N GLY A 70 -17.33 7.28 1.92
CA GLY A 70 -18.52 7.11 1.07
C GLY A 70 -18.54 7.90 -0.24
N PHE A 71 -17.77 9.00 -0.37
CA PHE A 71 -17.70 9.75 -1.63
C PHE A 71 -17.00 8.96 -2.75
N ILE A 72 -16.06 8.05 -2.42
CA ILE A 72 -15.30 7.29 -3.40
C ILE A 72 -15.86 5.88 -3.60
N THR A 73 -16.55 5.34 -2.59
CA THR A 73 -17.09 3.98 -2.57
C THR A 73 -17.90 3.64 -3.82
N GLU A 74 -18.84 4.49 -4.22
CA GLU A 74 -19.68 4.26 -5.41
C GLU A 74 -18.84 4.17 -6.70
N PHE A 75 -17.78 4.97 -6.82
CA PHE A 75 -16.93 4.98 -8.00
C PHE A 75 -16.02 3.74 -8.06
N LEU A 76 -15.57 3.25 -6.90
CA LEU A 76 -14.80 2.00 -6.76
C LEU A 76 -15.67 0.79 -7.10
N GLU A 77 -16.89 0.72 -6.57
CA GLU A 77 -17.84 -0.36 -6.86
C GLU A 77 -18.20 -0.44 -8.35
N LYS A 78 -18.36 0.73 -8.99
CA LYS A 78 -18.63 0.84 -10.44
C LYS A 78 -17.39 0.68 -11.31
N LYS A 79 -16.19 0.53 -10.73
CA LYS A 79 -14.90 0.46 -11.43
C LYS A 79 -14.69 1.63 -12.41
N THR A 80 -15.12 2.82 -12.00
CA THR A 80 -14.93 4.05 -12.78
C THR A 80 -13.67 4.82 -12.39
N VAL A 81 -13.09 4.46 -11.25
CA VAL A 81 -11.81 4.96 -10.75
C VAL A 81 -11.07 3.82 -10.06
N ASP A 82 -9.74 3.89 -10.07
CA ASP A 82 -8.86 2.99 -9.31
C ASP A 82 -8.08 3.80 -8.29
N LEU A 83 -7.72 3.14 -7.19
CA LEU A 83 -6.86 3.69 -6.15
C LEU A 83 -5.51 3.00 -6.21
N HIS A 84 -4.46 3.80 -6.36
CA HIS A 84 -3.07 3.33 -6.42
C HIS A 84 -2.26 3.90 -5.26
N ALA A 85 -1.34 3.08 -4.75
CA ALA A 85 -0.36 3.48 -3.75
C ALA A 85 1.00 3.68 -4.42
N MET A 86 1.57 4.87 -4.24
CA MET A 86 2.92 5.20 -4.69
C MET A 86 3.76 5.57 -3.47
N TRP A 87 4.98 5.06 -3.42
CA TRP A 87 5.95 5.35 -2.38
C TRP A 87 7.22 5.89 -3.04
N PHE A 88 7.80 6.95 -2.47
CA PHE A 88 8.94 7.63 -3.07
C PHE A 88 10.13 7.56 -2.12
N ASP A 89 11.22 6.93 -2.57
CA ASP A 89 12.50 6.98 -1.89
C ASP A 89 13.17 8.32 -2.19
N ILE A 90 13.21 9.18 -1.18
CA ILE A 90 13.79 10.53 -1.27
C ILE A 90 15.30 10.47 -1.44
N PHE A 91 15.98 9.46 -0.90
CA PHE A 91 17.43 9.35 -0.94
C PHE A 91 17.92 8.93 -2.32
N ALA A 92 17.29 7.91 -2.92
CA ALA A 92 17.63 7.45 -4.26
C ALA A 92 16.94 8.29 -5.37
N GLY A 93 15.87 9.01 -5.03
CA GLY A 93 15.03 9.71 -6.01
C GLY A 93 14.18 8.74 -6.84
N GLU A 94 13.84 7.59 -6.27
CA GLU A 94 13.15 6.49 -6.94
C GLU A 94 11.67 6.44 -6.55
N MET A 95 10.81 6.11 -7.51
CA MET A 95 9.38 5.98 -7.29
C MET A 95 8.98 4.51 -7.39
N TYR A 96 8.19 4.05 -6.44
CA TYR A 96 7.68 2.70 -6.37
C TYR A 96 6.15 2.73 -6.42
N MET A 97 5.55 1.77 -7.11
CA MET A 97 4.11 1.56 -7.14
C MET A 97 3.77 0.22 -6.48
N PHE A 98 2.75 0.21 -5.64
CA PHE A 98 2.25 -1.05 -5.10
C PHE A 98 1.52 -1.85 -6.18
N SER A 99 1.93 -3.10 -6.36
CA SER A 99 1.29 -4.06 -7.25
C SER A 99 0.52 -5.08 -6.42
N LYS A 100 -0.82 -5.08 -6.48
CA LYS A 100 -1.64 -6.09 -5.78
C LYS A 100 -1.35 -7.53 -6.21
N PRO A 101 -1.13 -7.84 -7.52
CA PRO A 101 -0.80 -9.21 -7.94
C PRO A 101 0.52 -9.71 -7.36
N ARG A 102 1.50 -8.81 -7.22
CA ARG A 102 2.83 -9.13 -6.66
C ARG A 102 2.90 -8.93 -5.15
N LYS A 103 1.89 -8.29 -4.56
CA LYS A 103 1.77 -7.97 -3.13
C LYS A 103 2.91 -7.08 -2.60
N GLN A 104 3.54 -6.28 -3.46
CA GLN A 104 4.79 -5.58 -3.14
C GLN A 104 4.89 -4.23 -3.83
N PHE A 105 5.74 -3.35 -3.29
CA PHE A 105 6.16 -2.12 -3.97
C PHE A 105 7.20 -2.46 -5.05
N ILE A 106 6.90 -2.10 -6.29
CA ILE A 106 7.74 -2.32 -7.46
C ILE A 106 8.31 -0.99 -7.90
N LEU A 107 9.63 -0.92 -8.11
CA LEU A 107 10.29 0.26 -8.69
C LEU A 107 9.63 0.58 -10.04
N ILE A 108 9.42 1.86 -10.32
CA ILE A 108 8.95 2.32 -11.63
C ILE A 108 10.18 2.72 -12.45
N ASP A 109 10.50 1.89 -13.43
CA ASP A 109 11.60 2.07 -14.37
C ASP A 109 11.20 1.60 -15.78
N GLU A 110 12.16 1.62 -16.70
CA GLU A 110 11.96 1.25 -18.11
C GLU A 110 11.59 -0.24 -18.29
N GLU A 111 11.94 -1.10 -17.33
CA GLU A 111 11.68 -2.55 -17.38
C GLU A 111 10.31 -2.92 -16.82
N THR A 112 9.83 -2.15 -15.85
CA THR A 112 8.64 -2.44 -15.04
C THR A 112 7.41 -1.65 -15.48
N VAL A 113 7.57 -0.44 -16.03
CA VAL A 113 6.47 0.47 -16.35
C VAL A 113 5.40 -0.17 -17.23
N GLY A 114 5.78 -0.88 -18.31
CA GLY A 114 4.81 -1.52 -19.21
C GLY A 114 4.02 -2.65 -18.54
N GLN A 115 4.61 -3.32 -17.55
CA GLN A 115 3.91 -4.35 -16.77
C GLN A 115 2.90 -3.71 -15.80
N LEU A 116 3.30 -2.62 -15.13
CA LEU A 116 2.43 -1.86 -14.24
C LEU A 116 1.26 -1.22 -15.01
N GLU A 117 1.50 -0.66 -16.20
CA GLU A 117 0.45 -0.17 -17.09
C GLU A 117 -0.55 -1.27 -17.45
N THR A 118 -0.05 -2.45 -17.81
CA THR A 118 -0.90 -3.61 -18.10
C THR A 118 -1.73 -4.05 -16.89
N GLU A 119 -1.18 -3.96 -15.67
CA GLU A 119 -1.90 -4.26 -14.43
C GLU A 119 -3.02 -3.22 -14.17
N ILE A 120 -2.76 -1.94 -14.44
CA ILE A 120 -3.75 -0.85 -14.33
C ILE A 120 -4.88 -1.03 -15.34
N GLU A 121 -4.56 -1.27 -16.62
CA GLU A 121 -5.56 -1.44 -17.68
C GLU A 121 -6.50 -2.63 -17.42
N LYS A 122 -6.06 -3.63 -16.67
CA LYS A 122 -6.84 -4.80 -16.28
C LYS A 122 -7.58 -4.63 -14.95
N HIS A 123 -7.48 -3.47 -14.31
CA HIS A 123 -7.97 -3.19 -12.95
C HIS A 123 -7.44 -4.20 -11.91
N LEU A 124 -6.17 -4.59 -12.06
CA LEU A 124 -5.47 -5.51 -11.16
C LEU A 124 -4.54 -4.77 -10.19
N ALA A 125 -4.07 -3.57 -10.55
CA ALA A 125 -3.17 -2.75 -9.74
C ALA A 125 -3.87 -2.09 -8.53
#